data_AF-A0A1H4ZWM4-F1
#
_entry.id   AF-A0A1H4ZWM4-F1
#
_cell.length_a   1.000
_cell.length_b   1.000
_cell.length_c   1.000
_cell.angle_alpha   90.00
_cell.angle_beta   90.00
_cell.angle_gamma   90.00
#
_symmetry.space_group_name_H-M   'P 1'
#
loop_
_entity.id
_entity.type
_entity.pdbx_description
1 polymer ?
#
loop_
_entity_poly.entity_id
_entity_poly.type
_entity_poly.pdbx_seq_one_letter_code
_entity_poly.pdbx_strand_id
1 'polypeptide(L)'
;MQRRDLEVNQGDIALQMGMTDTGLSHALGAGSDQFGDAHLKRFDLIMSVLGLDYAGGLSALAVRLRGAHDRKIGPVDPHSPAGAHKELLSRFSNDEDTVLLQADALVSRLRVASSLDRPVHRQSAAEIDRVVSRLILIGAAPPTQRNVEALIWLGTLSGYAFDRMRMRLVKTVRTTPLGFRVWRAVTKSVLLNTVGAAATKEARIDEATISSLRVSVQRLLREAETLRTTSLYPGRSLDLELAIALPGDWSAPSDRPSGDWVGEVLLDRARNKDATLRERGTAAHGLWERAVKGKGQDRETVEAVLRDLIEAFRKTDERPDIAAGMRWTAATLDAVVTGGVDVCDEWPRCDEQWFRTVMTAAENLGEDLTIPKQVRPATRKLFEHALLQNAGVPRRQAIDTIVAAGWAEQVAIALIEVLDNERQESWLRIRALFALGFLQCRSPEVREALAKACVRATENLSGCGDADQQPAIVTELHAALFAVGDCFGARGAEKHARAVRELLRPVLDELVRSDLLTAERTWPVARAVAYLLTFTAQARGGDGSEDLAQTLLKVLSLHEDAVTRQLSTWALEFRFADDGSVRPLLDAARLDDGEPQFD
;
A
#
# COMPACT_ATOMS: atom_id res chain seq x y z
N MET A 1 -10.00 -36.21 -15.90
CA MET A 1 -9.80 -35.47 -17.17
C MET A 1 -8.38 -34.91 -17.13
N GLN A 2 -7.48 -35.41 -17.98
CA GLN A 2 -6.07 -35.00 -17.94
C GLN A 2 -5.94 -33.53 -18.38
N ARG A 3 -5.16 -32.73 -17.65
CA ARG A 3 -4.61 -31.49 -18.21
C ARG A 3 -3.71 -31.91 -19.37
N ARG A 4 -4.02 -31.47 -20.58
CA ARG A 4 -3.02 -31.36 -21.63
C ARG A 4 -2.26 -30.09 -21.35
N ASP A 5 -0.99 -30.21 -21.03
CA ASP A 5 -0.11 -29.05 -21.04
C ASP A 5 -0.04 -28.54 -22.48
N LEU A 6 -0.32 -27.25 -22.66
CA LEU A 6 -0.17 -26.57 -23.95
C LEU A 6 1.32 -26.31 -24.16
N GLU A 7 2.01 -27.24 -24.81
CA GLU A 7 3.34 -27.00 -25.39
C GLU A 7 3.20 -26.01 -26.55
N VAL A 8 3.12 -24.71 -26.22
CA VAL A 8 3.14 -23.63 -27.20
C VAL A 8 4.59 -23.39 -27.61
N ASN A 9 4.93 -23.64 -28.87
CA ASN A 9 6.28 -23.39 -29.37
C ASN A 9 6.44 -21.92 -29.80
N GLN A 10 7.68 -21.43 -29.87
CA GLN A 10 7.99 -20.03 -30.17
C GLN A 10 7.44 -19.56 -31.53
N GLY A 11 7.40 -20.46 -32.52
CA GLY A 11 6.88 -20.22 -33.86
C GLY A 11 5.36 -20.08 -33.89
N ASP A 12 4.62 -20.82 -33.05
CA ASP A 12 3.17 -20.68 -32.92
C ASP A 12 2.80 -19.28 -32.38
N ILE A 13 3.58 -18.77 -31.42
CA ILE A 13 3.45 -17.42 -30.86
C ILE A 13 3.76 -16.38 -31.94
N ALA A 14 4.91 -16.51 -32.61
CA ALA A 14 5.33 -15.58 -33.65
C ALA A 14 4.28 -15.48 -34.78
N LEU A 15 3.75 -16.63 -35.22
CA LEU A 15 2.77 -16.73 -36.29
C LEU A 15 1.42 -16.10 -35.92
N GLN A 16 0.94 -16.28 -34.68
CA GLN A 16 -0.26 -15.58 -34.17
C GLN A 16 -0.07 -14.06 -34.04
N MET A 17 1.18 -13.60 -33.83
CA MET A 17 1.52 -12.17 -33.81
C MET A 17 1.76 -11.56 -35.20
N GLY A 18 1.71 -12.35 -36.27
CA GLY A 18 2.05 -11.90 -37.63
C GLY A 18 3.55 -11.59 -37.80
N MET A 19 4.41 -12.25 -37.03
CA MET A 19 5.86 -12.07 -37.01
C MET A 19 6.59 -13.39 -37.36
N THR A 20 7.88 -13.30 -37.69
CA THR A 20 8.76 -14.49 -37.77
C THR A 20 9.36 -14.82 -36.42
N ASP A 21 9.78 -16.08 -36.18
CA ASP A 21 10.54 -16.49 -34.99
C ASP A 21 11.76 -15.60 -34.70
N THR A 22 12.46 -15.22 -35.77
CA THR A 22 13.59 -14.29 -35.72
C THR A 22 13.15 -12.89 -35.30
N GLY A 23 12.00 -12.40 -35.79
CA GLY A 23 11.42 -11.12 -35.37
C GLY A 23 10.94 -11.12 -33.92
N LEU A 24 10.36 -12.23 -33.45
CA LEU A 24 9.99 -12.42 -32.05
C LEU A 24 11.24 -12.43 -31.15
N SER A 25 12.28 -13.17 -31.52
CA SER A 25 13.56 -13.18 -30.80
C SER A 25 14.23 -11.79 -30.78
N HIS A 26 14.18 -11.05 -31.90
CA HIS A 26 14.76 -9.70 -31.99
C HIS A 26 14.01 -8.70 -31.11
N ALA A 27 12.69 -8.82 -31.02
CA ALA A 27 11.82 -8.00 -30.16
C ALA A 27 11.93 -8.35 -28.66
N LEU A 28 12.40 -9.55 -28.32
CA LEU A 28 12.56 -10.04 -26.94
C LEU A 28 13.95 -9.79 -26.33
N GLY A 29 14.99 -9.46 -27.13
CA GLY A 29 16.27 -9.07 -26.54
C GLY A 29 17.55 -9.12 -27.40
N ALA A 30 17.48 -9.11 -28.74
CA ALA A 30 18.68 -9.18 -29.59
C ALA A 30 18.99 -7.90 -30.40
N GLY A 31 18.17 -6.84 -30.28
CA GLY A 31 18.41 -5.54 -30.91
C GLY A 31 19.20 -4.56 -30.04
N SER A 32 19.87 -3.59 -30.67
CA SER A 32 20.58 -2.49 -30.01
C SER A 32 19.67 -1.39 -29.44
N ASP A 33 18.37 -1.48 -29.68
CA ASP A 33 17.40 -0.45 -29.30
C ASP A 33 16.97 -0.58 -27.84
N GLN A 34 16.77 0.55 -27.16
CA GLN A 34 16.33 0.56 -25.76
C GLN A 34 14.93 -0.03 -25.61
N PHE A 35 14.79 -0.95 -24.66
CA PHE A 35 13.52 -1.58 -24.29
C PHE A 35 12.52 -0.54 -23.75
N GLY A 36 11.43 -0.30 -24.48
CA GLY A 36 10.46 0.77 -24.23
C GLY A 36 9.00 0.35 -24.38
N ASP A 37 8.08 1.29 -24.17
CA ASP A 37 6.63 1.02 -23.97
C ASP A 37 5.95 0.21 -25.08
N ALA A 38 6.41 0.33 -26.33
CA ALA A 38 5.88 -0.46 -27.45
C ALA A 38 6.31 -1.94 -27.41
N HIS A 39 7.45 -2.25 -26.78
CA HIS A 39 7.91 -3.62 -26.53
C HIS A 39 7.17 -4.21 -25.33
N LEU A 40 6.94 -3.40 -24.28
CA LEU A 40 6.09 -3.73 -23.14
C LEU A 40 4.69 -4.12 -23.63
N LYS A 41 3.95 -3.23 -24.30
CA LYS A 41 2.60 -3.50 -24.84
C LYS A 41 2.49 -4.70 -25.79
N ARG A 42 3.60 -5.28 -26.27
CA ARG A 42 3.64 -6.51 -27.10
C ARG A 42 3.97 -7.76 -26.30
N PHE A 43 4.90 -7.68 -25.34
CA PHE A 43 5.06 -8.69 -24.29
C PHE A 43 3.74 -8.89 -23.54
N ASP A 44 3.11 -7.75 -23.22
CA ASP A 44 1.72 -7.33 -23.39
C ASP A 44 0.70 -8.43 -23.80
N LEU A 45 0.78 -8.80 -25.08
CA LEU A 45 -0.15 -9.72 -25.72
C LEU A 45 0.32 -11.18 -25.63
N ILE A 46 1.63 -11.40 -25.45
CA ILE A 46 2.24 -12.73 -25.40
C ILE A 46 1.86 -13.45 -24.10
N MET A 47 2.11 -12.86 -22.91
CA MET A 47 1.86 -13.60 -21.66
C MET A 47 0.38 -13.87 -21.40
N SER A 48 -0.50 -12.97 -21.87
CA SER A 48 -1.97 -13.17 -21.78
C SER A 48 -2.44 -14.32 -22.67
N VAL A 49 -1.90 -14.46 -23.89
CA VAL A 49 -2.15 -15.60 -24.78
C VAL A 49 -1.58 -16.91 -24.22
N LEU A 50 -0.43 -16.85 -23.53
CA LEU A 50 0.21 -18.04 -22.94
C LEU A 50 -0.42 -18.54 -21.64
N GLY A 51 -1.37 -17.80 -21.04
CA GLY A 51 -2.03 -18.21 -19.79
C GLY A 51 -1.07 -18.37 -18.59
N LEU A 52 0.07 -17.68 -18.63
CA LEU A 52 1.12 -17.76 -17.61
C LEU A 52 0.74 -16.90 -16.39
N ASP A 53 -0.23 -17.37 -15.61
CA ASP A 53 -0.67 -16.83 -14.31
C ASP A 53 0.38 -17.01 -13.17
N TYR A 54 1.66 -17.01 -13.53
CA TYR A 54 2.74 -16.84 -12.56
C TYR A 54 2.90 -15.35 -12.23
N ALA A 55 3.32 -15.05 -10.99
CA ALA A 55 3.43 -13.68 -10.49
C ALA A 55 4.37 -12.84 -11.37
N GLY A 56 3.80 -11.96 -12.22
CA GLY A 56 4.60 -11.15 -13.15
C GLY A 56 3.99 -10.89 -14.54
N GLY A 57 2.73 -11.27 -14.79
CA GLY A 57 2.04 -10.96 -16.05
C GLY A 57 2.21 -9.49 -16.48
N LEU A 58 2.76 -9.31 -17.68
CA LEU A 58 2.67 -8.09 -18.49
C LEU A 58 3.45 -6.91 -17.95
N SER A 59 4.75 -7.15 -17.69
CA SER A 59 5.72 -6.25 -17.05
C SER A 59 5.30 -5.76 -15.66
N ALA A 60 4.37 -6.49 -15.03
CA ALA A 60 3.61 -5.99 -13.91
C ALA A 60 2.99 -4.60 -14.25
N LEU A 61 2.50 -4.43 -15.47
CA LEU A 61 1.62 -3.39 -16.01
C LEU A 61 1.94 -1.89 -15.76
N ALA A 62 3.13 -1.30 -15.89
CA ALA A 62 4.50 -1.80 -16.03
C ALA A 62 5.36 -1.24 -14.87
N VAL A 63 5.68 -2.04 -13.85
CA VAL A 63 6.29 -1.59 -12.57
C VAL A 63 5.51 -0.53 -11.73
N ARG A 64 4.19 -0.29 -11.76
CA ARG A 64 3.04 -0.74 -12.56
C ARG A 64 2.43 0.48 -13.28
N LEU A 65 3.25 1.11 -14.14
CA LEU A 65 3.29 2.52 -14.54
C LEU A 65 4.06 3.40 -13.54
N ARG A 66 5.32 3.01 -13.32
CA ARG A 66 6.45 3.65 -12.61
C ARG A 66 6.11 4.97 -11.89
N GLY A 67 5.88 4.87 -10.57
CA GLY A 67 5.72 5.94 -9.57
C GLY A 67 5.43 7.35 -10.13
N ALA A 68 4.16 7.70 -10.27
CA ALA A 68 3.60 8.80 -11.09
C ALA A 68 4.16 10.22 -10.89
N HIS A 69 5.45 10.40 -11.20
CA HIS A 69 6.15 11.65 -11.46
C HIS A 69 6.80 11.63 -12.85
N ASP A 70 6.83 10.47 -13.52
CA ASP A 70 7.22 10.37 -14.92
C ASP A 70 6.16 11.05 -15.80
N ARG A 71 6.53 12.19 -16.39
CA ARG A 71 5.62 13.19 -17.01
C ARG A 71 4.89 12.70 -18.27
N LYS A 72 5.09 11.44 -18.66
CA LYS A 72 4.60 10.83 -19.90
C LYS A 72 3.48 9.78 -19.70
N ILE A 73 3.21 9.39 -18.46
CA ILE A 73 2.25 8.33 -18.15
C ILE A 73 0.85 8.94 -17.99
N GLY A 74 -0.04 8.67 -18.95
CA GLY A 74 -1.44 9.07 -18.91
C GLY A 74 -2.39 8.05 -18.25
N PRO A 75 -3.71 8.29 -18.32
CA PRO A 75 -4.74 7.32 -17.91
C PRO A 75 -4.62 5.98 -18.64
N VAL A 76 -5.08 4.89 -18.01
CA VAL A 76 -5.03 3.53 -18.58
C VAL A 76 -5.96 3.41 -19.79
N ASP A 77 -5.44 2.87 -20.90
CA ASP A 77 -6.23 2.49 -22.08
C ASP A 77 -7.05 1.23 -21.76
N PRO A 78 -8.39 1.22 -21.95
CA PRO A 78 -9.20 0.05 -21.63
C PRO A 78 -9.20 -1.00 -22.75
N HIS A 79 -9.53 -2.24 -22.39
CA HIS A 79 -9.34 -3.41 -23.26
C HIS A 79 -10.60 -4.27 -23.54
N SER A 80 -11.70 -4.09 -22.81
CA SER A 80 -12.90 -4.95 -22.97
C SER A 80 -13.69 -4.68 -24.27
N PRO A 81 -14.18 -5.72 -24.98
CA PRO A 81 -15.03 -5.55 -26.17
C PRO A 81 -16.36 -4.83 -25.89
N ALA A 82 -16.66 -3.78 -26.67
CA ALA A 82 -17.83 -2.92 -26.47
C ALA A 82 -19.19 -3.66 -26.46
N GLY A 83 -19.31 -4.77 -27.20
CA GLY A 83 -20.54 -5.57 -27.26
C GLY A 83 -20.94 -6.20 -25.91
N ALA A 84 -19.98 -6.44 -25.01
CA ALA A 84 -20.23 -7.07 -23.71
C ALA A 84 -20.47 -6.07 -22.57
N HIS A 85 -20.16 -4.77 -22.75
CA HIS A 85 -20.11 -3.79 -21.65
C HIS A 85 -21.43 -3.66 -20.88
N LYS A 86 -22.58 -3.64 -21.57
CA LYS A 86 -23.89 -3.46 -20.92
C LYS A 86 -24.27 -4.66 -20.04
N GLU A 87 -23.99 -5.87 -20.51
CA GLU A 87 -24.24 -7.09 -19.75
C GLU A 87 -23.25 -7.23 -18.59
N LEU A 88 -21.97 -6.97 -18.86
CA LEU A 88 -20.92 -7.04 -17.85
C LEU A 88 -21.15 -6.04 -16.71
N LEU A 89 -21.62 -4.83 -17.03
CA LEU A 89 -22.01 -3.83 -16.03
C LEU A 89 -23.33 -4.17 -15.33
N SER A 90 -24.30 -4.84 -15.97
CA SER A 90 -25.56 -5.19 -15.27
C SER A 90 -25.34 -6.28 -14.20
N ARG A 91 -24.46 -7.25 -14.46
CA ARG A 91 -24.15 -8.37 -13.56
C ARG A 91 -23.70 -7.92 -12.16
N PHE A 92 -24.28 -8.48 -11.11
CA PHE A 92 -23.73 -8.41 -9.75
C PHE A 92 -22.79 -9.60 -9.52
N SER A 93 -21.66 -9.38 -8.86
CA SER A 93 -20.66 -10.44 -8.61
C SER A 93 -19.90 -10.19 -7.31
N ASN A 94 -19.60 -11.26 -6.58
CA ASN A 94 -18.75 -11.24 -5.38
C ASN A 94 -17.27 -11.52 -5.70
N ASP A 95 -16.92 -11.56 -6.99
CA ASP A 95 -15.58 -11.84 -7.47
C ASP A 95 -14.83 -10.56 -7.89
N GLU A 96 -13.59 -10.43 -7.41
CA GLU A 96 -12.75 -9.24 -7.61
C GLU A 96 -12.39 -9.00 -9.09
N ASP A 97 -12.08 -10.05 -9.85
CA ASP A 97 -11.72 -9.94 -11.27
C ASP A 97 -12.90 -9.41 -12.09
N THR A 98 -14.11 -9.85 -11.75
CA THR A 98 -15.36 -9.31 -12.32
C THR A 98 -15.52 -7.81 -12.02
N VAL A 99 -15.13 -7.31 -10.83
CA VAL A 99 -15.18 -5.86 -10.52
C VAL A 99 -14.18 -5.08 -11.35
N LEU A 100 -12.98 -5.61 -11.54
CA LEU A 100 -11.92 -4.95 -12.32
C LEU A 100 -12.31 -4.83 -13.80
N LEU A 101 -12.91 -5.88 -14.38
CA LEU A 101 -13.50 -5.82 -15.72
C LEU A 101 -14.67 -4.83 -15.81
N GLN A 102 -15.46 -4.67 -14.74
CA GLN A 102 -16.52 -3.65 -14.69
C GLN A 102 -15.96 -2.23 -14.67
N ALA A 103 -14.81 -2.01 -14.03
CA ALA A 103 -14.12 -0.72 -14.05
C ALA A 103 -13.61 -0.38 -15.46
N ASP A 104 -12.99 -1.33 -16.15
CA ASP A 104 -12.50 -1.20 -17.53
C ASP A 104 -13.64 -0.87 -18.53
N ALA A 105 -14.75 -1.61 -18.46
CA ALA A 105 -15.95 -1.34 -19.27
C ALA A 105 -16.59 0.03 -18.94
N LEU A 106 -16.54 0.46 -17.68
CA LEU A 106 -17.05 1.77 -17.26
C LEU A 106 -16.17 2.92 -17.77
N VAL A 107 -14.84 2.82 -17.62
CA VAL A 107 -13.87 3.81 -18.16
C VAL A 107 -14.01 3.91 -19.67
N SER A 108 -14.14 2.78 -20.38
CA SER A 108 -14.41 2.77 -21.82
C SER A 108 -15.60 3.63 -22.21
N ARG A 109 -16.76 3.43 -21.56
CA ARG A 109 -17.99 4.18 -21.82
C ARG A 109 -17.85 5.66 -21.47
N LEU A 110 -17.16 6.00 -20.38
CA LEU A 110 -16.95 7.37 -19.95
C LEU A 110 -15.98 8.14 -20.86
N ARG A 111 -14.89 7.52 -21.31
CA ARG A 111 -13.95 8.12 -22.28
C ARG A 111 -14.65 8.44 -23.60
N VAL A 112 -15.46 7.52 -24.12
CA VAL A 112 -16.25 7.75 -25.35
C VAL A 112 -17.34 8.81 -25.15
N ALA A 113 -18.00 8.84 -24.00
CA ALA A 113 -18.99 9.89 -23.71
C ALA A 113 -18.33 11.28 -23.64
N SER A 114 -17.18 11.40 -22.98
CA SER A 114 -16.38 12.62 -22.88
C SER A 114 -15.86 13.09 -24.24
N SER A 115 -15.35 12.19 -25.09
CA SER A 115 -14.88 12.56 -26.44
C SER A 115 -15.99 12.99 -27.40
N LEU A 116 -17.24 12.62 -27.11
CA LEU A 116 -18.44 13.02 -27.85
C LEU A 116 -19.22 14.18 -27.20
N ASP A 117 -18.66 14.81 -26.15
CA ASP A 117 -19.28 15.88 -25.35
C ASP A 117 -20.71 15.52 -24.84
N ARG A 118 -20.90 14.24 -24.47
CA ARG A 118 -22.20 13.73 -24.01
C ARG A 118 -22.25 13.69 -22.48
N PRO A 119 -23.31 14.24 -21.85
CA PRO A 119 -23.46 14.18 -20.41
C PRO A 119 -23.65 12.73 -19.94
N VAL A 120 -23.01 12.39 -18.83
CA VAL A 120 -23.14 11.07 -18.17
C VAL A 120 -24.59 10.89 -17.71
N HIS A 121 -25.32 9.96 -18.34
CA HIS A 121 -26.73 9.72 -18.06
C HIS A 121 -26.98 9.24 -16.61
N ARG A 122 -28.19 9.50 -16.07
CA ARG A 122 -28.58 9.06 -14.71
C ARG A 122 -28.41 7.56 -14.46
N GLN A 123 -28.65 6.72 -15.47
CA GLN A 123 -28.44 5.27 -15.37
C GLN A 123 -26.97 4.91 -15.12
N SER A 124 -26.03 5.66 -15.71
CA SER A 124 -24.60 5.48 -15.46
C SER A 124 -24.18 5.90 -14.04
N ALA A 125 -24.96 6.74 -13.34
CA ALA A 125 -24.61 7.16 -11.97
C ALA A 125 -24.63 5.99 -10.98
N ALA A 126 -25.72 5.20 -10.97
CA ALA A 126 -25.80 3.99 -10.15
C ALA A 126 -24.75 2.93 -10.54
N GLU A 127 -24.41 2.84 -11.83
CA GLU A 127 -23.30 1.99 -12.30
C GLU A 127 -21.95 2.45 -11.73
N ILE A 128 -21.65 3.75 -11.78
CA ILE A 128 -20.45 4.36 -11.20
C ILE A 128 -20.39 4.12 -9.70
N ASP A 129 -21.44 4.48 -8.96
CA ASP A 129 -21.42 4.44 -7.49
C ASP A 129 -21.20 3.02 -6.97
N ARG A 130 -21.86 2.01 -7.57
CA ARG A 130 -21.67 0.60 -7.22
C ARG A 130 -20.29 0.06 -7.59
N VAL A 131 -19.73 0.43 -8.74
CA VAL A 131 -18.36 0.02 -9.14
C VAL A 131 -17.33 0.68 -8.23
N VAL A 132 -17.42 2.00 -8.00
CA VAL A 132 -16.54 2.75 -7.09
C VAL A 132 -16.56 2.17 -5.68
N SER A 133 -17.74 1.84 -5.14
CA SER A 133 -17.87 1.28 -3.79
C SER A 133 -17.17 -0.10 -3.67
N ARG A 134 -17.30 -0.96 -4.69
CA ARG A 134 -16.64 -2.28 -4.73
C ARG A 134 -15.13 -2.17 -4.99
N LEU A 135 -14.69 -1.24 -5.84
CA LEU A 135 -13.27 -0.92 -6.03
C LEU A 135 -12.63 -0.35 -4.75
N ILE A 136 -13.35 0.46 -3.97
CA ILE A 136 -12.90 0.97 -2.67
C ILE A 136 -12.60 -0.19 -1.71
N LEU A 137 -13.49 -1.20 -1.64
CA LEU A 137 -13.26 -2.38 -0.81
C LEU A 137 -12.04 -3.19 -1.26
N ILE A 138 -11.87 -3.44 -2.56
CA ILE A 138 -10.68 -4.13 -3.09
C ILE A 138 -9.41 -3.30 -2.84
N GLY A 139 -9.47 -1.99 -3.05
CA GLY A 139 -8.38 -1.04 -2.77
C GLY A 139 -8.06 -0.88 -1.27
N ALA A 140 -8.94 -1.33 -0.39
CA ALA A 140 -8.78 -1.36 1.06
C ALA A 140 -8.52 -2.77 1.65
N ALA A 141 -8.49 -3.81 0.82
CA ALA A 141 -8.16 -5.17 1.22
C ALA A 141 -6.68 -5.33 1.67
N PRO A 142 -6.30 -6.50 2.24
CA PRO A 142 -4.91 -6.94 2.33
C PRO A 142 -4.16 -6.81 0.98
N PRO A 143 -2.84 -6.60 0.99
CA PRO A 143 -2.08 -6.29 -0.22
C PRO A 143 -2.11 -7.47 -1.19
N THR A 144 -2.61 -7.19 -2.39
CA THR A 144 -2.62 -8.11 -3.53
C THR A 144 -2.34 -7.32 -4.81
N GLN A 145 -2.12 -8.03 -5.92
CA GLN A 145 -2.12 -7.39 -7.24
C GLN A 145 -3.45 -6.66 -7.52
N ARG A 146 -4.59 -7.30 -7.23
CA ARG A 146 -5.95 -6.77 -7.42
C ARG A 146 -6.20 -5.49 -6.61
N ASN A 147 -5.65 -5.41 -5.40
CA ASN A 147 -5.66 -4.18 -4.58
C ASN A 147 -5.03 -2.99 -5.32
N VAL A 148 -3.87 -3.19 -5.93
CA VAL A 148 -3.15 -2.13 -6.65
C VAL A 148 -3.91 -1.71 -7.92
N GLU A 149 -4.44 -2.68 -8.67
CA GLU A 149 -5.24 -2.43 -9.86
C GLU A 149 -6.54 -1.66 -9.54
N ALA A 150 -7.24 -2.01 -8.45
CA ALA A 150 -8.42 -1.27 -8.02
C ALA A 150 -8.12 0.19 -7.65
N LEU A 151 -6.97 0.45 -7.01
CA LEU A 151 -6.52 1.82 -6.69
C LEU A 151 -6.13 2.61 -7.95
N ILE A 152 -5.59 1.97 -8.98
CA ILE A 152 -5.33 2.57 -10.29
C ILE A 152 -6.67 2.92 -10.97
N TRP A 153 -7.61 1.97 -11.03
CA TRP A 153 -8.93 2.21 -11.62
C TRP A 153 -9.73 3.31 -10.93
N LEU A 154 -9.67 3.43 -9.60
CA LEU A 154 -10.26 4.56 -8.87
C LEU A 154 -9.64 5.90 -9.29
N GLY A 155 -8.31 5.94 -9.43
CA GLY A 155 -7.60 7.10 -9.95
C GLY A 155 -8.01 7.44 -11.39
N THR A 156 -8.05 6.46 -12.29
CA THR A 156 -8.49 6.66 -13.69
C THR A 156 -9.95 7.11 -13.79
N LEU A 157 -10.87 6.49 -13.06
CA LEU A 157 -12.28 6.89 -13.01
C LEU A 157 -12.47 8.32 -12.48
N SER A 158 -11.58 8.79 -11.58
CA SER A 158 -11.69 10.15 -11.05
C SER A 158 -11.52 11.23 -12.12
N GLY A 159 -10.71 11.01 -13.16
CA GLY A 159 -10.59 11.95 -14.28
C GLY A 159 -11.86 12.14 -15.12
N TYR A 160 -12.84 11.23 -15.00
CA TYR A 160 -14.12 11.29 -15.72
C TYR A 160 -15.33 11.54 -14.81
N ALA A 161 -15.24 11.22 -13.52
CA ALA A 161 -16.39 11.16 -12.62
C ALA A 161 -16.09 11.59 -11.17
N PHE A 162 -15.05 12.39 -10.91
CA PHE A 162 -14.66 12.74 -9.53
C PHE A 162 -15.82 13.28 -8.69
N ASP A 163 -16.61 14.23 -9.21
CA ASP A 163 -17.70 14.85 -8.44
C ASP A 163 -18.77 13.86 -7.93
N ARG A 164 -18.91 12.70 -8.58
CA ARG A 164 -19.77 11.60 -8.11
C ARG A 164 -19.09 10.81 -6.99
N MET A 165 -17.86 10.35 -7.23
CA MET A 165 -17.13 9.54 -6.23
C MET A 165 -16.61 10.33 -5.02
N ARG A 166 -16.44 11.66 -5.12
CA ARG A 166 -15.84 12.54 -4.10
C ARG A 166 -16.45 12.34 -2.73
N MET A 167 -17.78 12.33 -2.66
CA MET A 167 -18.50 12.15 -1.39
C MET A 167 -18.28 10.75 -0.80
N ARG A 168 -18.26 9.70 -1.63
CA ARG A 168 -17.97 8.33 -1.18
C ARG A 168 -16.52 8.23 -0.69
N LEU A 169 -15.53 8.65 -1.47
CA LEU A 169 -14.11 8.62 -1.09
C LEU A 169 -13.85 9.37 0.24
N VAL A 170 -14.35 10.59 0.40
CA VAL A 170 -14.20 11.36 1.65
C VAL A 170 -14.94 10.70 2.82
N LYS A 171 -16.19 10.23 2.62
CA LYS A 171 -16.93 9.50 3.66
C LYS A 171 -16.14 8.28 4.10
N THR A 172 -15.68 7.45 3.15
CA THR A 172 -14.94 6.23 3.43
C THR A 172 -13.66 6.48 4.21
N VAL A 173 -12.84 7.47 3.82
CA VAL A 173 -11.62 7.84 4.57
C VAL A 173 -11.93 8.24 6.02
N ARG A 174 -13.09 8.86 6.27
CA ARG A 174 -13.49 9.36 7.61
C ARG A 174 -14.22 8.36 8.49
N THR A 175 -15.04 7.47 7.93
CA THR A 175 -16.05 6.73 8.72
C THR A 175 -15.98 5.21 8.59
N THR A 176 -15.16 4.67 7.68
CA THR A 176 -15.08 3.20 7.50
C THR A 176 -13.84 2.63 8.18
N PRO A 177 -13.92 1.39 8.73
CA PRO A 177 -12.78 0.78 9.42
C PRO A 177 -11.49 0.74 8.60
N LEU A 178 -11.60 0.52 7.28
CA LEU A 178 -10.46 0.42 6.37
C LEU A 178 -10.09 1.75 5.68
N GLY A 179 -10.69 2.88 6.09
CA GLY A 179 -10.53 4.20 5.47
C GLY A 179 -9.07 4.65 5.31
N PHE A 180 -8.18 4.18 6.21
CA PHE A 180 -6.75 4.47 6.15
C PHE A 180 -6.08 4.03 4.83
N ARG A 181 -6.53 2.97 4.16
CA ARG A 181 -5.97 2.53 2.87
C ARG A 181 -6.48 3.38 1.69
N VAL A 182 -7.64 4.00 1.84
CA VAL A 182 -8.33 4.77 0.79
C VAL A 182 -7.62 6.10 0.49
N TRP A 183 -6.75 6.58 1.39
CA TRP A 183 -5.76 7.62 1.08
C TRP A 183 -4.92 7.33 -0.17
N ARG A 184 -4.62 6.05 -0.46
CA ARG A 184 -3.91 5.67 -1.70
C ARG A 184 -4.75 5.93 -2.95
N ALA A 185 -6.08 5.75 -2.87
CA ALA A 185 -6.99 6.08 -3.96
C ALA A 185 -7.01 7.59 -4.20
N VAL A 186 -7.11 8.39 -3.14
CA VAL A 186 -7.03 9.87 -3.22
C VAL A 186 -5.68 10.31 -3.83
N THR A 187 -4.58 9.68 -3.42
CA THR A 187 -3.24 9.95 -3.97
C THR A 187 -3.16 9.59 -5.46
N LYS A 188 -3.73 8.46 -5.89
CA LYS A 188 -3.84 8.10 -7.31
C LYS A 188 -4.75 9.06 -8.09
N SER A 189 -5.85 9.55 -7.50
CA SER A 189 -6.69 10.59 -8.10
C SER A 189 -5.95 11.91 -8.30
N VAL A 190 -5.09 12.34 -7.37
CA VAL A 190 -4.23 13.51 -7.61
C VAL A 190 -3.28 13.21 -8.75
N LEU A 191 -2.45 12.18 -8.59
CA LEU A 191 -1.34 11.89 -9.49
C LEU A 191 -1.77 11.71 -10.96
N LEU A 192 -2.82 10.93 -11.23
CA LEU A 192 -3.28 10.66 -12.60
C LEU A 192 -4.02 11.83 -13.26
N ASN A 193 -4.45 12.85 -12.50
CA ASN A 193 -5.16 14.02 -13.04
C ASN A 193 -4.29 15.28 -13.09
N THR A 194 -3.13 15.30 -12.43
CA THR A 194 -2.23 16.47 -12.40
C THR A 194 -0.94 16.27 -13.21
N VAL A 195 -0.57 15.03 -13.53
CA VAL A 195 0.60 14.74 -14.36
C VAL A 195 0.22 14.82 -15.84
N GLY A 196 0.86 15.72 -16.59
CA GLY A 196 0.92 15.64 -18.06
C GLY A 196 -0.29 16.15 -18.86
N ALA A 197 -1.30 16.77 -18.24
CA ALA A 197 -2.49 17.29 -18.93
C ALA A 197 -2.20 18.32 -20.07
N ALA A 198 -0.98 18.85 -20.15
CA ALA A 198 -0.54 19.76 -21.21
C ALA A 198 -0.18 19.07 -22.55
N ALA A 199 -0.04 17.73 -22.61
CA ALA A 199 0.55 17.05 -23.78
C ALA A 199 -0.45 16.30 -24.70
N THR A 200 -1.59 15.83 -24.17
CA THR A 200 -2.54 15.00 -24.94
C THR A 200 -3.95 15.61 -24.97
N LYS A 201 -4.37 16.08 -26.15
CA LYS A 201 -5.68 16.72 -26.42
C LYS A 201 -6.93 15.91 -26.04
N GLU A 202 -6.79 14.62 -25.71
CA GLU A 202 -7.91 13.71 -25.43
C GLU A 202 -8.40 13.74 -23.98
N ALA A 203 -7.57 14.18 -23.03
CA ALA A 203 -7.93 14.23 -21.60
C ALA A 203 -8.35 15.63 -21.17
N ARG A 204 -9.55 16.08 -21.61
CA ARG A 204 -10.22 17.26 -21.04
C ARG A 204 -10.78 16.91 -19.66
N ILE A 205 -9.91 16.86 -18.65
CA ILE A 205 -10.36 16.94 -17.26
C ILE A 205 -10.87 18.37 -17.04
N ASP A 206 -12.11 18.51 -16.59
CA ASP A 206 -12.70 19.82 -16.34
C ASP A 206 -11.98 20.54 -15.17
N GLU A 207 -11.76 21.84 -15.31
CA GLU A 207 -11.14 22.69 -14.30
C GLU A 207 -11.96 22.70 -13.00
N ALA A 208 -13.28 22.56 -13.10
CA ALA A 208 -14.16 22.36 -11.94
C ALA A 208 -13.88 21.04 -11.21
N THR A 209 -13.60 19.94 -11.93
CA THR A 209 -13.21 18.65 -11.34
C THR A 209 -11.87 18.74 -10.61
N ILE A 210 -10.87 19.41 -11.21
CA ILE A 210 -9.56 19.64 -10.58
C ILE A 210 -9.71 20.50 -9.31
N SER A 211 -10.50 21.58 -9.38
CA SER A 211 -10.78 22.46 -8.23
C SER A 211 -11.50 21.72 -7.09
N SER A 212 -12.49 20.89 -7.45
CA SER A 212 -13.25 20.02 -6.55
C SER A 212 -12.34 19.01 -5.81
N LEU A 213 -11.38 18.42 -6.52
CA LEU A 213 -10.35 17.54 -5.95
C LEU A 213 -9.41 18.30 -5.02
N ARG A 214 -8.87 19.45 -5.45
CA ARG A 214 -7.96 20.29 -4.65
C ARG A 214 -8.55 20.68 -3.29
N VAL A 215 -9.80 21.17 -3.27
CA VAL A 215 -10.51 21.52 -2.02
C VAL A 215 -10.72 20.30 -1.12
N SER A 216 -11.06 19.15 -1.70
CA SER A 216 -11.26 17.91 -0.94
C SER A 216 -9.97 17.41 -0.30
N VAL A 217 -8.86 17.44 -1.03
CA VAL A 217 -7.52 17.05 -0.56
C VAL A 217 -7.03 17.98 0.54
N GLN A 218 -7.18 19.31 0.39
CA GLN A 218 -6.77 20.26 1.42
C GLN A 218 -7.53 20.04 2.73
N ARG A 219 -8.84 19.74 2.67
CA ARG A 219 -9.63 19.42 3.87
C ARG A 219 -9.18 18.10 4.51
N LEU A 220 -8.94 17.06 3.72
CA LEU A 220 -8.45 15.78 4.25
C LEU A 220 -7.10 15.94 4.95
N LEU A 221 -6.13 16.64 4.36
CA LEU A 221 -4.80 16.84 4.97
C LEU A 221 -4.85 17.66 6.26
N ARG A 222 -5.75 18.64 6.39
CA ARG A 222 -5.99 19.36 7.66
C ARG A 222 -6.56 18.46 8.76
N GLU A 223 -7.32 17.43 8.38
CA GLU A 223 -7.93 16.46 9.31
C GLU A 223 -7.04 15.23 9.53
N ALA A 224 -5.89 15.13 8.86
CA ALA A 224 -5.07 13.92 8.82
C ALA A 224 -4.63 13.44 10.20
N GLU A 225 -4.37 14.35 11.13
CA GLU A 225 -3.97 14.01 12.50
C GLU A 225 -5.10 13.33 13.29
N THR A 226 -6.31 13.87 13.25
CA THR A 226 -7.51 13.26 13.86
C THR A 226 -7.89 11.95 13.19
N LEU A 227 -7.75 11.87 11.86
CA LEU A 227 -7.99 10.64 11.09
C LEU A 227 -6.92 9.57 11.37
N ARG A 228 -5.72 9.97 11.80
CA ARG A 228 -4.63 9.07 12.21
C ARG A 228 -4.89 8.47 13.59
N THR A 229 -5.28 9.27 14.58
CA THR A 229 -5.58 8.76 15.94
C THR A 229 -6.79 7.83 15.95
N THR A 230 -7.75 8.02 15.04
CA THR A 230 -8.93 7.17 14.82
C THR A 230 -8.74 6.05 13.77
N SER A 231 -7.51 5.83 13.29
CA SER A 231 -7.18 4.80 12.30
C SER A 231 -6.83 3.45 12.95
N LEU A 232 -7.08 2.36 12.22
CA LEU A 232 -6.51 1.03 12.53
C LEU A 232 -4.98 1.00 12.45
N TYR A 233 -4.38 1.89 11.65
CA TYR A 233 -2.94 1.98 11.47
C TYR A 233 -2.49 3.45 11.44
N PRO A 234 -2.13 4.05 12.60
CA PRO A 234 -1.65 5.43 12.64
C PRO A 234 -0.31 5.64 11.90
N GLY A 235 0.66 4.74 12.07
CA GLY A 235 2.01 4.88 11.51
C GLY A 235 2.20 4.59 10.01
N ARG A 236 1.16 4.62 9.15
CA ARG A 236 1.32 4.29 7.71
C ARG A 236 1.83 5.43 6.85
N SER A 237 1.65 6.69 7.27
CA SER A 237 2.11 7.88 6.54
C SER A 237 1.48 8.07 5.15
N LEU A 238 0.28 7.53 4.89
CA LEU A 238 -0.38 7.63 3.58
C LEU A 238 -0.94 9.04 3.30
N ASP A 239 -1.21 9.79 4.36
CA ASP A 239 -1.39 11.25 4.38
C ASP A 239 -0.12 11.98 3.91
N LEU A 240 1.07 11.53 4.35
CA LEU A 240 2.34 12.11 3.92
C LEU A 240 2.69 11.73 2.47
N GLU A 241 2.38 10.50 2.03
CA GLU A 241 2.51 10.11 0.61
C GLU A 241 1.68 11.04 -0.30
N LEU A 242 0.46 11.41 0.12
CA LEU A 242 -0.37 12.40 -0.57
C LEU A 242 0.27 13.81 -0.56
N ALA A 243 0.75 14.27 0.59
CA ALA A 243 1.39 15.58 0.72
C ALA A 243 2.64 15.74 -0.17
N ILE A 244 3.49 14.71 -0.23
CA ILE A 244 4.69 14.68 -1.09
C ILE A 244 4.29 14.69 -2.58
N ALA A 245 3.24 13.94 -2.93
CA ALA A 245 2.72 13.84 -4.29
C ALA A 245 2.20 15.18 -4.86
N LEU A 246 1.58 16.02 -4.01
CA LEU A 246 0.86 17.23 -4.43
C LEU A 246 1.65 18.19 -5.34
N PRO A 247 1.04 18.72 -6.42
CA PRO A 247 1.63 19.76 -7.26
C PRO A 247 1.99 21.04 -6.48
N GLY A 248 3.01 21.77 -6.94
CA GLY A 248 3.46 23.01 -6.30
C GLY A 248 2.47 24.17 -6.43
N ASP A 249 1.83 24.32 -7.58
CA ASP A 249 0.75 25.29 -7.86
C ASP A 249 -0.52 25.05 -7.02
N TRP A 250 -0.72 23.82 -6.55
CA TRP A 250 -1.79 23.51 -5.60
C TRP A 250 -1.49 23.97 -4.18
N SER A 251 -0.21 23.97 -3.79
CA SER A 251 0.21 24.18 -2.40
C SER A 251 0.75 25.58 -2.13
N ALA A 252 1.45 26.17 -3.10
CA ALA A 252 1.88 27.58 -3.13
C ALA A 252 1.37 28.27 -4.43
N PRO A 253 0.04 28.49 -4.57
CA PRO A 253 -0.54 29.16 -5.72
C PRO A 253 -0.03 30.59 -5.89
N SER A 254 0.43 30.95 -7.09
CA SER A 254 0.94 32.31 -7.40
C SER A 254 -0.11 33.42 -7.26
N ASP A 255 -1.40 33.09 -7.27
CA ASP A 255 -2.52 34.01 -7.06
C ASP A 255 -2.84 34.29 -5.57
N ARG A 256 -2.16 33.64 -4.61
CA ARG A 256 -2.41 33.86 -3.18
C ARG A 256 -1.12 34.11 -2.39
N PRO A 257 -1.10 35.09 -1.47
CA PRO A 257 0.06 35.33 -0.59
C PRO A 257 0.20 34.31 0.55
N SER A 258 -0.63 33.27 0.60
CA SER A 258 -0.45 32.14 1.53
C SER A 258 0.72 31.27 1.07
N GLY A 259 1.69 31.04 1.94
CA GLY A 259 2.85 30.18 1.68
C GLY A 259 2.50 28.70 1.42
N ASP A 260 3.53 27.86 1.27
CA ASP A 260 3.36 26.43 0.99
C ASP A 260 2.74 25.69 2.20
N TRP A 261 1.40 25.65 2.28
CA TRP A 261 0.68 24.99 3.36
C TRP A 261 0.95 23.47 3.43
N VAL A 262 1.43 22.87 2.35
CA VAL A 262 1.88 21.45 2.36
C VAL A 262 3.26 21.32 3.00
N GLY A 263 4.15 22.29 2.76
CA GLY A 263 5.44 22.40 3.45
C GLY A 263 5.26 22.57 4.95
N GLU A 264 4.31 23.40 5.38
CA GLU A 264 3.91 23.56 6.80
C GLU A 264 3.44 22.22 7.40
N VAL A 265 2.50 21.52 6.77
CA VAL A 265 2.00 20.21 7.24
C VAL A 265 3.12 19.16 7.37
N LEU A 266 4.09 19.14 6.44
CA LEU A 266 5.24 18.23 6.52
C LEU A 266 6.19 18.63 7.64
N LEU A 267 6.47 19.92 7.80
CA LEU A 267 7.35 20.42 8.86
C LEU A 267 6.77 20.16 10.25
N ASP A 268 5.46 20.37 10.43
CA ASP A 268 4.76 20.10 11.69
C ASP A 268 4.81 18.62 12.05
N ARG A 269 4.54 17.71 11.09
CA ARG A 269 4.65 16.26 11.34
C ARG A 269 6.09 15.81 11.58
N ALA A 270 7.09 16.46 10.99
CA ALA A 270 8.50 16.17 11.26
C ALA A 270 8.93 16.59 12.68
N ARG A 271 8.38 17.70 13.18
CA ARG A 271 8.62 18.25 14.52
C ARG A 271 7.79 17.56 15.63
N ASN A 272 6.63 17.00 15.30
CA ASN A 272 5.76 16.29 16.24
C ASN A 272 6.50 15.13 16.94
N LYS A 273 6.51 15.13 18.28
CA LYS A 273 7.21 14.16 19.15
C LYS A 273 6.40 12.86 19.34
N ASP A 274 5.08 12.96 19.20
CA ASP A 274 4.11 11.86 19.28
C ASP A 274 3.93 11.15 17.92
N ALA A 275 4.54 11.70 16.86
CA ALA A 275 4.66 11.03 15.58
C ALA A 275 5.70 9.90 15.63
N THR A 276 5.43 8.80 14.93
CA THR A 276 6.38 7.68 14.85
C THR A 276 7.65 8.09 14.08
N LEU A 277 8.76 7.39 14.33
CA LEU A 277 10.02 7.57 13.56
C LEU A 277 9.76 7.64 12.05
N ARG A 278 8.92 6.72 11.55
CA ARG A 278 8.57 6.60 10.14
C ARG A 278 7.91 7.88 9.61
N GLU A 279 6.99 8.46 10.35
CA GLU A 279 6.29 9.68 9.94
C GLU A 279 7.24 10.87 9.94
N ARG A 280 8.02 11.05 11.01
CA ARG A 280 8.97 12.16 11.12
C ARG A 280 10.01 12.12 10.00
N GLY A 281 10.58 10.95 9.74
CA GLY A 281 11.52 10.74 8.64
C GLY A 281 10.89 10.91 7.26
N THR A 282 9.67 10.38 7.04
CA THR A 282 8.96 10.54 5.76
C THR A 282 8.62 12.01 5.50
N ALA A 283 8.20 12.75 6.53
CA ALA A 283 7.84 14.16 6.41
C ALA A 283 9.07 15.05 6.14
N ALA A 284 10.17 14.83 6.86
CA ALA A 284 11.41 15.59 6.69
C ALA A 284 12.05 15.36 5.31
N HIS A 285 12.19 14.09 4.89
CA HIS A 285 12.67 13.76 3.54
C HIS A 285 11.69 14.23 2.46
N GLY A 286 10.38 14.16 2.71
CA GLY A 286 9.34 14.63 1.80
C GLY A 286 9.34 16.14 1.58
N LEU A 287 9.67 16.92 2.61
CA LEU A 287 9.85 18.36 2.50
C LEU A 287 11.04 18.71 1.59
N TRP A 288 12.16 17.99 1.76
CA TRP A 288 13.33 18.12 0.89
C TRP A 288 13.04 17.71 -0.56
N GLU A 289 12.42 16.54 -0.76
CA GLU A 289 12.06 16.00 -2.08
C GLU A 289 11.20 17.01 -2.88
N ARG A 290 10.25 17.66 -2.20
CA ARG A 290 9.41 18.71 -2.80
C ARG A 290 10.24 19.92 -3.24
N ALA A 291 11.10 20.45 -2.37
CA ALA A 291 11.94 21.60 -2.67
C ALA A 291 12.90 21.34 -3.86
N VAL A 292 13.57 20.17 -3.88
CA VAL A 292 14.45 19.76 -4.99
C VAL A 292 13.67 19.62 -6.31
N LYS A 293 12.40 19.20 -6.25
CA LYS A 293 11.52 19.06 -7.43
C LYS A 293 10.82 20.38 -7.83
N GLY A 294 11.17 21.51 -7.21
CA GLY A 294 10.57 22.82 -7.48
C GLY A 294 9.08 22.89 -7.09
N LYS A 295 8.66 22.12 -6.08
CA LYS A 295 7.29 22.12 -5.55
C LYS A 295 7.26 22.87 -4.21
N GLY A 296 6.62 24.03 -4.17
CA GLY A 296 6.39 24.77 -2.92
C GLY A 296 7.49 25.77 -2.59
N GLN A 297 8.02 25.71 -1.36
CA GLN A 297 9.09 26.60 -0.89
C GLN A 297 10.40 26.42 -1.67
N ASP A 298 11.23 27.46 -1.66
CA ASP A 298 12.56 27.42 -2.26
C ASP A 298 13.52 26.51 -1.48
N ARG A 299 14.56 26.04 -2.18
CA ARG A 299 15.51 25.06 -1.64
C ARG A 299 16.36 25.62 -0.49
N GLU A 300 16.69 26.91 -0.49
CA GLU A 300 17.58 27.51 0.51
C GLU A 300 16.86 27.68 1.87
N THR A 301 15.62 28.16 1.83
CA THR A 301 14.72 28.22 3.00
C THR A 301 14.50 26.83 3.60
N VAL A 302 14.20 25.83 2.76
CA VAL A 302 13.98 24.46 3.22
C VAL A 302 15.26 23.83 3.77
N GLU A 303 16.42 24.06 3.14
CA GLU A 303 17.72 23.60 3.67
C GLU A 303 17.97 24.14 5.08
N ALA A 304 17.83 25.46 5.30
CA ALA A 304 18.04 26.06 6.62
C ALA A 304 17.17 25.41 7.71
N VAL A 305 15.86 25.23 7.43
CA VAL A 305 14.91 24.58 8.34
C VAL A 305 15.27 23.12 8.61
N LEU A 306 15.77 22.39 7.61
CA LEU A 306 16.16 20.99 7.76
C LEU A 306 17.49 20.83 8.51
N ARG A 307 18.45 21.77 8.42
CA ARG A 307 19.69 21.72 9.22
C ARG A 307 19.39 21.79 10.72
N ASP A 308 18.47 22.66 11.15
CA ASP A 308 17.99 22.70 12.54
C ASP A 308 17.34 21.38 12.98
N LEU A 309 16.54 20.78 12.09
CA LEU A 309 15.84 19.52 12.35
C LEU A 309 16.80 18.33 12.43
N ILE A 310 17.83 18.28 11.58
CA ILE A 310 18.91 17.28 11.63
C ILE A 310 19.59 17.30 13.00
N GLU A 311 19.89 18.48 13.53
CA GLU A 311 20.53 18.62 14.84
C GLU A 311 19.59 18.21 15.99
N ALA A 312 18.29 18.53 15.91
CA ALA A 312 17.30 18.02 16.86
C ALA A 312 17.19 16.49 16.82
N PHE A 313 17.25 15.88 15.63
CA PHE A 313 17.20 14.43 15.44
C PHE A 313 18.47 13.70 15.92
N ARG A 314 19.62 14.40 16.01
CA ARG A 314 20.88 13.85 16.58
C ARG A 314 20.86 13.72 18.09
N LYS A 315 20.22 14.67 18.79
CA LYS A 315 20.21 14.74 20.26
C LYS A 315 19.43 13.60 20.92
N THR A 316 18.26 13.28 20.38
CA THR A 316 17.44 12.09 20.76
C THR A 316 16.93 12.01 22.21
N ASP A 317 17.23 12.99 23.07
CA ASP A 317 16.92 13.00 24.51
C ASP A 317 15.45 12.68 24.87
N GLU A 318 14.51 13.03 23.97
CA GLU A 318 13.07 12.93 24.19
C GLU A 318 12.46 11.57 23.83
N ARG A 319 13.18 10.75 23.06
CA ARG A 319 12.70 9.46 22.52
C ARG A 319 13.83 8.41 22.47
N PRO A 320 14.32 7.95 23.65
CA PRO A 320 15.40 6.99 23.72
C PRO A 320 15.06 5.64 23.05
N ASP A 321 13.77 5.26 23.03
CA ASP A 321 13.24 4.03 22.43
C ASP A 321 13.43 3.92 20.90
N ILE A 322 13.73 5.03 20.22
CA ILE A 322 13.98 5.10 18.77
C ILE A 322 15.24 5.91 18.42
N ALA A 323 16.14 6.12 19.38
CA ALA A 323 17.27 7.04 19.24
C ALA A 323 18.19 6.71 18.05
N ALA A 324 18.57 5.44 17.85
CA ALA A 324 19.40 5.06 16.70
C ALA A 324 18.69 5.32 15.36
N GLY A 325 17.38 5.04 15.28
CA GLY A 325 16.58 5.34 14.10
C GLY A 325 16.45 6.84 13.81
N MET A 326 16.36 7.67 14.86
CA MET A 326 16.38 9.14 14.72
C MET A 326 17.74 9.64 14.24
N ARG A 327 18.86 9.13 14.79
CA ARG A 327 20.22 9.43 14.28
C ARG A 327 20.43 8.97 12.84
N TRP A 328 19.90 7.80 12.47
CA TRP A 328 19.92 7.32 11.09
C TRP A 328 19.13 8.24 10.16
N THR A 329 17.96 8.72 10.59
CA THR A 329 17.16 9.70 9.85
C THR A 329 17.92 11.02 9.68
N ALA A 330 18.59 11.51 10.72
CA ALA A 330 19.47 12.69 10.63
C ALA A 330 20.62 12.47 9.62
N ALA A 331 21.30 11.33 9.68
CA ALA A 331 22.44 11.03 8.80
C ALA A 331 22.03 10.95 7.32
N THR A 332 20.94 10.27 6.99
CA THR A 332 20.46 10.20 5.59
C THR A 332 19.90 11.53 5.11
N LEU A 333 19.29 12.33 5.99
CA LEU A 333 18.76 13.64 5.64
C LEU A 333 19.90 14.63 5.36
N ASP A 334 20.93 14.64 6.21
CA ASP A 334 22.14 15.46 6.03
C ASP A 334 22.88 15.10 4.74
N ALA A 335 22.91 13.82 4.37
CA ALA A 335 23.48 13.34 3.11
C ALA A 335 22.71 13.83 1.88
N VAL A 336 21.37 13.78 1.86
CA VAL A 336 20.59 14.26 0.69
C VAL A 336 20.60 15.78 0.57
N VAL A 337 20.56 16.50 1.70
CA VAL A 337 20.66 17.97 1.73
C VAL A 337 22.01 18.42 1.20
N THR A 338 23.10 17.85 1.73
CA THR A 338 24.48 18.18 1.31
C THR A 338 24.80 17.73 -0.11
N GLY A 339 24.31 16.56 -0.55
CA GLY A 339 24.49 16.06 -1.91
C GLY A 339 23.60 16.76 -2.94
N GLY A 340 22.55 17.48 -2.52
CA GLY A 340 21.63 18.16 -3.42
C GLY A 340 20.70 17.23 -4.22
N VAL A 341 20.56 15.98 -3.78
CA VAL A 341 19.73 14.93 -4.41
C VAL A 341 18.39 14.80 -3.71
N ASP A 342 17.35 14.33 -4.39
CA ASP A 342 16.00 14.21 -3.81
C ASP A 342 15.84 12.98 -2.89
N VAL A 343 16.57 11.90 -3.16
CA VAL A 343 16.50 10.62 -2.43
C VAL A 343 17.90 10.12 -2.06
N CYS A 344 18.03 9.52 -0.87
CA CYS A 344 19.28 8.89 -0.42
C CYS A 344 19.47 7.56 -1.14
N ASP A 345 20.41 7.49 -2.09
CA ASP A 345 20.79 6.25 -2.79
C ASP A 345 22.22 5.77 -2.45
N GLU A 346 23.01 6.58 -1.72
CA GLU A 346 24.26 6.16 -1.09
C GLU A 346 24.14 6.28 0.43
N TRP A 347 24.40 5.18 1.13
CA TRP A 347 24.17 5.10 2.57
C TRP A 347 25.32 5.73 3.36
N PRO A 348 25.04 6.65 4.31
CA PRO A 348 26.04 7.12 5.26
C PRO A 348 26.70 5.96 6.01
N ARG A 349 28.00 6.05 6.27
CA ARG A 349 28.72 5.05 7.06
C ARG A 349 28.18 5.01 8.49
N CYS A 350 27.96 3.80 9.01
CA CYS A 350 27.46 3.57 10.35
C CYS A 350 28.09 2.27 10.90
N ASP A 351 28.78 2.36 12.04
CA ASP A 351 29.46 1.20 12.65
C ASP A 351 28.56 0.44 13.66
N GLU A 352 27.31 0.89 13.84
CA GLU A 352 26.32 0.29 14.74
C GLU A 352 25.96 -1.15 14.32
N GLN A 353 25.64 -2.01 15.30
CA GLN A 353 25.47 -3.45 15.06
C GLN A 353 24.30 -3.75 14.12
N TRP A 354 23.18 -3.03 14.24
CA TRP A 354 22.01 -3.20 13.37
C TRP A 354 22.33 -2.91 11.91
N PHE A 355 23.21 -1.94 11.62
CA PHE A 355 23.59 -1.61 10.25
C PHE A 355 24.41 -2.74 9.65
N ARG A 356 25.36 -3.31 10.42
CA ARG A 356 26.10 -4.52 10.02
C ARG A 356 25.17 -5.71 9.75
N THR A 357 24.16 -5.95 10.60
CA THR A 357 23.13 -6.98 10.36
C THR A 357 22.42 -6.79 9.01
N VAL A 358 22.02 -5.57 8.66
CA VAL A 358 21.39 -5.28 7.35
C VAL A 358 22.36 -5.51 6.20
N MET A 359 23.62 -5.04 6.32
CA MET A 359 24.60 -5.18 5.25
C MET A 359 25.02 -6.64 5.02
N THR A 360 25.12 -7.47 6.06
CA THR A 360 25.37 -8.91 5.92
C THR A 360 24.22 -9.61 5.20
N ALA A 361 22.97 -9.36 5.57
CA ALA A 361 21.81 -9.91 4.85
C ALA A 361 21.74 -9.43 3.38
N ALA A 362 22.13 -8.18 3.12
CA ALA A 362 22.25 -7.63 1.76
C ALA A 362 23.38 -8.28 0.95
N GLU A 363 24.47 -8.67 1.59
CA GLU A 363 25.60 -9.41 1.00
C GLU A 363 25.22 -10.85 0.67
N ASN A 364 24.62 -11.57 1.61
CA ASN A 364 24.09 -12.93 1.40
C ASN A 364 23.12 -12.98 0.20
N LEU A 365 22.19 -12.01 0.13
CA LEU A 365 21.26 -11.85 -1.01
C LEU A 365 21.97 -11.51 -2.33
N GLY A 366 23.14 -10.85 -2.27
CA GLY A 366 24.00 -10.59 -3.42
C GLY A 366 24.79 -11.82 -3.90
N GLU A 367 24.98 -12.82 -3.05
CA GLU A 367 25.65 -14.08 -3.37
C GLU A 367 24.69 -15.20 -3.82
N ASP A 368 23.40 -15.10 -3.44
CA ASP A 368 22.34 -16.07 -3.77
C ASP A 368 22.37 -16.53 -5.23
N LEU A 369 22.62 -17.82 -5.43
CA LEU A 369 22.76 -18.44 -6.74
C LEU A 369 21.41 -18.62 -7.48
N THR A 370 20.28 -18.56 -6.78
CA THR A 370 18.94 -18.63 -7.39
C THR A 370 18.59 -17.35 -8.15
N ILE A 371 19.21 -16.22 -7.79
CA ILE A 371 19.05 -14.94 -8.49
C ILE A 371 20.06 -14.87 -9.66
N PRO A 372 19.64 -14.49 -10.88
CA PRO A 372 20.56 -14.28 -12.00
C PRO A 372 21.60 -13.19 -11.69
N LYS A 373 22.88 -13.46 -12.01
CA LYS A 373 24.02 -12.59 -11.69
C LYS A 373 23.83 -11.13 -12.13
N GLN A 374 23.11 -10.91 -13.23
CA GLN A 374 22.83 -9.59 -13.80
C GLN A 374 21.89 -8.73 -12.94
N VAL A 375 20.99 -9.35 -12.16
CA VAL A 375 19.98 -8.62 -11.36
C VAL A 375 20.28 -8.58 -9.87
N ARG A 376 21.19 -9.42 -9.35
CA ARG A 376 21.61 -9.41 -7.93
C ARG A 376 21.95 -8.03 -7.37
N PRO A 377 22.73 -7.16 -8.04
CA PRO A 377 23.05 -5.83 -7.50
C PRO A 377 21.79 -4.97 -7.31
N ALA A 378 20.83 -5.06 -8.24
CA ALA A 378 19.57 -4.35 -8.14
C ALA A 378 18.66 -4.94 -7.04
N THR A 379 18.55 -6.26 -6.92
CA THR A 379 17.77 -6.91 -5.86
C THR A 379 18.32 -6.59 -4.47
N ARG A 380 19.65 -6.64 -4.30
CA ARG A 380 20.36 -6.16 -3.09
C ARG A 380 19.99 -4.71 -2.79
N LYS A 381 20.08 -3.82 -3.78
CA LYS A 381 19.81 -2.39 -3.58
C LYS A 381 18.35 -2.12 -3.20
N LEU A 382 17.40 -2.84 -3.79
CA LEU A 382 15.99 -2.74 -3.42
C LEU A 382 15.71 -3.26 -2.00
N PHE A 383 16.39 -4.31 -1.54
CA PHE A 383 16.34 -4.78 -0.15
C PHE A 383 16.90 -3.71 0.81
N GLU A 384 18.06 -3.13 0.50
CA GLU A 384 18.64 -2.03 1.28
C GLU A 384 17.65 -0.85 1.37
N HIS A 385 17.04 -0.43 0.27
CA HIS A 385 15.99 0.61 0.28
C HIS A 385 14.76 0.21 1.09
N ALA A 386 14.34 -1.06 1.08
CA ALA A 386 13.18 -1.52 1.86
C ALA A 386 13.37 -1.34 3.38
N LEU A 387 14.62 -1.35 3.88
CA LEU A 387 14.95 -1.20 5.30
C LEU A 387 15.52 0.18 5.65
N LEU A 388 16.55 0.64 4.94
CA LEU A 388 17.34 1.81 5.30
C LEU A 388 16.65 3.12 4.90
N GLN A 389 15.85 3.12 3.84
CA GLN A 389 15.25 4.35 3.32
C GLN A 389 14.26 5.00 4.30
N ASN A 390 14.47 6.29 4.57
CA ASN A 390 13.62 7.10 5.44
C ASN A 390 12.50 7.81 4.64
N ALA A 391 12.73 8.10 3.36
CA ALA A 391 11.68 8.55 2.45
C ALA A 391 10.64 7.44 2.22
N GLY A 392 9.42 7.62 2.73
CA GLY A 392 8.38 6.59 2.73
C GLY A 392 7.97 6.11 1.33
N VAL A 393 7.92 7.03 0.35
CA VAL A 393 7.52 6.74 -1.04
C VAL A 393 8.56 5.88 -1.77
N PRO A 394 9.87 6.23 -1.86
CA PRO A 394 10.89 5.35 -2.43
C PRO A 394 10.98 3.97 -1.75
N ARG A 395 10.87 3.89 -0.41
CA ARG A 395 10.83 2.60 0.30
C ARG A 395 9.67 1.71 -0.15
N ARG A 396 8.48 2.29 -0.35
CA ARG A 396 7.30 1.59 -0.86
C ARG A 396 7.52 1.09 -2.29
N GLN A 397 8.08 1.96 -3.15
CA GLN A 397 8.42 1.62 -4.53
C GLN A 397 9.45 0.48 -4.62
N ALA A 398 10.43 0.43 -3.71
CA ALA A 398 11.39 -0.67 -3.65
C ALA A 398 10.69 -2.02 -3.39
N ILE A 399 9.79 -2.08 -2.39
CA ILE A 399 9.00 -3.28 -2.08
C ILE A 399 8.08 -3.68 -3.25
N ASP A 400 7.36 -2.71 -3.85
CA ASP A 400 6.52 -2.96 -5.03
C ASP A 400 7.35 -3.50 -6.22
N THR A 401 8.58 -3.01 -6.40
CA THR A 401 9.50 -3.46 -7.45
C THR A 401 10.01 -4.87 -7.19
N ILE A 402 10.34 -5.23 -5.95
CA ILE A 402 10.75 -6.60 -5.57
C ILE A 402 9.64 -7.62 -5.90
N VAL A 403 8.39 -7.31 -5.53
CA VAL A 403 7.23 -8.17 -5.84
C VAL A 403 7.00 -8.26 -7.35
N ALA A 404 7.09 -7.13 -8.07
CA ALA A 404 6.93 -7.11 -9.52
C ALA A 404 8.04 -7.88 -10.27
N ALA A 405 9.26 -7.93 -9.71
CA ALA A 405 10.41 -8.62 -10.30
C ALA A 405 10.49 -10.12 -9.97
N GLY A 406 9.59 -10.65 -9.13
CA GLY A 406 9.55 -12.07 -8.77
C GLY A 406 10.52 -12.50 -7.66
N TRP A 407 11.30 -11.59 -7.07
CA TRP A 407 12.32 -11.88 -6.04
C TRP A 407 11.80 -11.81 -4.60
N ALA A 408 10.48 -11.88 -4.42
CA ALA A 408 9.83 -11.69 -3.13
C ALA A 408 10.21 -12.74 -2.07
N GLU A 409 10.53 -13.97 -2.50
CA GLU A 409 10.91 -15.06 -1.59
C GLU A 409 12.34 -14.89 -1.07
N GLN A 410 13.32 -14.67 -1.95
CA GLN A 410 14.72 -14.43 -1.57
C GLN A 410 14.87 -13.21 -0.66
N VAL A 411 14.17 -12.12 -1.00
CA VAL A 411 14.14 -10.92 -0.15
C VAL A 411 13.44 -11.20 1.19
N ALA A 412 12.41 -12.04 1.23
CA ALA A 412 11.78 -12.42 2.48
C ALA A 412 12.74 -13.21 3.39
N ILE A 413 13.54 -14.13 2.85
CA ILE A 413 14.59 -14.83 3.63
C ILE A 413 15.62 -13.84 4.21
N ALA A 414 16.10 -12.88 3.42
CA ALA A 414 17.02 -11.84 3.91
C ALA A 414 16.37 -10.94 5.01
N LEU A 415 15.06 -10.67 4.93
CA LEU A 415 14.33 -9.95 5.98
C LEU A 415 14.14 -10.78 7.25
N ILE A 416 13.99 -12.10 7.13
CA ILE A 416 13.95 -13.03 8.26
C ILE A 416 15.30 -13.07 8.96
N GLU A 417 16.42 -13.10 8.21
CA GLU A 417 17.77 -13.02 8.78
C GLU A 417 17.95 -11.74 9.62
N VAL A 418 17.45 -10.59 9.14
CA VAL A 418 17.46 -9.34 9.92
C VAL A 418 16.58 -9.46 11.18
N LEU A 419 15.39 -10.07 11.11
CA LEU A 419 14.50 -10.22 12.26
C LEU A 419 15.03 -11.19 13.35
N ASP A 420 15.84 -12.17 12.97
CA ASP A 420 16.42 -13.16 13.88
C ASP A 420 17.71 -12.67 14.55
N ASN A 421 18.51 -11.87 13.85
CA ASN A 421 19.76 -11.31 14.36
C ASN A 421 19.58 -9.97 15.08
N GLU A 422 18.61 -9.14 14.67
CA GLU A 422 18.35 -7.85 15.33
C GLU A 422 17.55 -8.04 16.64
N ARG A 423 18.08 -7.51 17.75
CA ARG A 423 17.49 -7.65 19.10
C ARG A 423 17.31 -6.35 19.86
N GLN A 424 18.02 -5.29 19.48
CA GLN A 424 18.00 -3.98 20.15
C GLN A 424 17.02 -3.04 19.44
N GLU A 425 17.11 -2.93 18.12
CA GLU A 425 16.45 -1.87 17.36
C GLU A 425 15.04 -2.22 16.87
N SER A 426 14.03 -1.96 17.72
CA SER A 426 12.60 -2.15 17.39
C SER A 426 12.19 -1.44 16.10
N TRP A 427 12.76 -0.26 15.81
CA TRP A 427 12.44 0.49 14.59
C TRP A 427 12.84 -0.22 13.30
N LEU A 428 13.95 -0.98 13.32
CA LEU A 428 14.40 -1.75 12.16
C LEU A 428 13.51 -2.97 11.97
N ARG A 429 13.15 -3.65 13.07
CA ARG A 429 12.22 -4.79 13.06
C ARG A 429 10.84 -4.40 12.56
N ILE A 430 10.31 -3.24 12.97
CA ILE A 430 9.08 -2.63 12.42
C ILE A 430 9.15 -2.48 10.89
N ARG A 431 10.31 -2.06 10.33
CA ARG A 431 10.48 -1.93 8.87
C ARG A 431 10.54 -3.29 8.18
N ALA A 432 11.25 -4.26 8.75
CA ALA A 432 11.32 -5.62 8.20
C ALA A 432 9.95 -6.30 8.19
N LEU A 433 9.17 -6.19 9.28
CA LEU A 433 7.79 -6.67 9.36
C LEU A 433 6.88 -5.98 8.33
N PHE A 434 7.00 -4.65 8.19
CA PHE A 434 6.26 -3.90 7.18
C PHE A 434 6.62 -4.34 5.76
N ALA A 435 7.89 -4.65 5.47
CA ALA A 435 8.31 -5.16 4.17
C ALA A 435 7.75 -6.57 3.91
N LEU A 436 7.93 -7.51 4.84
CA LEU A 436 7.42 -8.89 4.76
C LEU A 436 5.91 -8.95 4.49
N GLY A 437 5.11 -8.15 5.20
CA GLY A 437 3.66 -8.09 4.99
C GLY A 437 3.25 -7.70 3.56
N PHE A 438 4.13 -7.02 2.81
CA PHE A 438 3.85 -6.59 1.43
C PHE A 438 4.53 -7.41 0.35
N LEU A 439 5.51 -8.25 0.69
CA LEU A 439 6.11 -9.18 -0.25
C LEU A 439 5.13 -10.28 -0.69
N GLN A 440 4.05 -10.51 0.07
CA GLN A 440 3.01 -11.50 -0.21
C GLN A 440 3.54 -12.95 -0.32
N CYS A 441 4.77 -13.20 0.15
CA CYS A 441 5.36 -14.52 0.24
C CYS A 441 4.76 -15.29 1.43
N ARG A 442 4.13 -16.44 1.15
CA ARG A 442 3.36 -17.24 2.14
C ARG A 442 4.06 -18.55 2.52
N SER A 443 5.38 -18.59 2.38
CA SER A 443 6.18 -19.79 2.66
C SER A 443 6.08 -20.21 4.15
N PRO A 444 6.40 -21.47 4.50
CA PRO A 444 6.50 -21.92 5.89
C PRO A 444 7.41 -21.04 6.75
N GLU A 445 8.53 -20.60 6.18
CA GLU A 445 9.57 -19.79 6.84
C GLU A 445 9.02 -18.39 7.17
N VAL A 446 8.35 -17.72 6.23
CA VAL A 446 7.70 -16.42 6.49
C VAL A 446 6.61 -16.54 7.54
N ARG A 447 5.82 -17.62 7.51
CA ARG A 447 4.79 -17.89 8.52
C ARG A 447 5.40 -18.04 9.91
N GLU A 448 6.47 -18.81 10.04
CA GLU A 448 7.14 -19.07 11.32
C GLU A 448 7.86 -17.84 11.85
N ALA A 449 8.54 -17.07 10.98
CA ALA A 449 9.19 -15.81 11.35
C ALA A 449 8.18 -14.74 11.82
N LEU A 450 7.05 -14.58 11.12
CA LEU A 450 6.00 -13.66 11.54
C LEU A 450 5.31 -14.10 12.84
N ALA A 451 5.08 -15.40 13.02
CA ALA A 451 4.55 -15.93 14.28
C ALA A 451 5.51 -15.70 15.46
N LYS A 452 6.80 -15.99 15.28
CA LYS A 452 7.88 -15.74 16.24
C LYS A 452 8.01 -14.25 16.58
N ALA A 453 7.85 -13.36 15.60
CA ALA A 453 7.86 -11.91 15.82
C ALA A 453 6.67 -11.44 16.67
N CYS A 454 5.46 -11.96 16.44
CA CYS A 454 4.31 -11.70 17.31
C CYS A 454 4.55 -12.20 18.74
N VAL A 455 5.02 -13.44 18.92
CA VAL A 455 5.34 -13.99 20.25
C VAL A 455 6.34 -13.09 20.99
N ARG A 456 7.50 -12.80 20.38
CA ARG A 456 8.52 -11.92 20.98
C ARG A 456 7.98 -10.52 21.31
N ALA A 457 7.17 -9.94 20.44
CA ALA A 457 6.64 -8.60 20.67
C ALA A 457 5.58 -8.57 21.77
N THR A 458 4.80 -9.64 21.96
CA THR A 458 3.91 -9.83 23.12
C THR A 458 4.71 -10.07 24.40
N GLU A 459 5.72 -10.94 24.39
CA GLU A 459 6.62 -11.16 25.55
C GLU A 459 7.27 -9.85 26.01
N ASN A 460 7.75 -9.04 25.08
CA ASN A 460 8.30 -7.71 25.36
C ASN A 460 7.26 -6.74 25.95
N LEU A 461 6.00 -6.80 25.48
CA LEU A 461 4.92 -5.96 26.01
C LEU A 461 4.53 -6.39 27.44
N SER A 462 4.32 -7.69 27.67
CA SER A 462 3.97 -8.26 28.97
C SER A 462 5.10 -8.14 30.01
N GLY A 463 6.37 -8.15 29.57
CA GLY A 463 7.54 -7.96 30.42
C GLY A 463 7.89 -6.50 30.73
N CYS A 464 7.31 -5.52 30.03
CA CYS A 464 7.60 -4.10 30.24
C CYS A 464 6.71 -3.52 31.34
N GLY A 465 7.29 -3.26 32.52
CA GLY A 465 6.56 -2.72 33.67
C GLY A 465 5.88 -1.37 33.45
N ASP A 466 6.29 -0.61 32.42
CA ASP A 466 5.61 0.59 31.97
C ASP A 466 5.78 0.82 30.46
N ALA A 467 4.72 0.58 29.68
CA ALA A 467 4.74 0.76 28.22
C ALA A 467 4.76 2.24 27.77
N ASP A 468 4.50 3.21 28.65
CA ASP A 468 4.63 4.65 28.32
C ASP A 468 6.08 5.03 28.01
N GLN A 469 7.04 4.29 28.59
CA GLN A 469 8.47 4.52 28.39
C GLN A 469 8.98 3.92 27.09
N GLN A 470 8.23 3.01 26.43
CA GLN A 470 8.67 2.30 25.22
C GLN A 470 7.56 2.15 24.14
N PRO A 471 7.02 3.25 23.57
CA PRO A 471 6.00 3.20 22.49
C PRO A 471 6.42 2.40 21.25
N ALA A 472 7.74 2.23 21.02
CA ALA A 472 8.26 1.36 19.98
C ALA A 472 7.83 -0.12 20.12
N ILE A 473 7.65 -0.66 21.33
CA ILE A 473 7.19 -2.06 21.53
C ILE A 473 5.76 -2.23 21.04
N VAL A 474 4.86 -1.32 21.44
CA VAL A 474 3.46 -1.28 20.96
C VAL A 474 3.44 -1.22 19.44
N THR A 475 4.31 -0.40 18.85
CA THR A 475 4.44 -0.24 17.39
C THR A 475 5.00 -1.50 16.70
N GLU A 476 5.89 -2.27 17.35
CA GLU A 476 6.41 -3.54 16.83
C GLU A 476 5.34 -4.63 16.83
N LEU A 477 4.62 -4.82 17.94
CA LEU A 477 3.54 -5.81 18.00
C LEU A 477 2.41 -5.46 17.02
N HIS A 478 2.06 -4.18 16.92
CA HIS A 478 1.14 -3.65 15.92
C HIS A 478 1.57 -4.01 14.49
N ALA A 479 2.84 -3.75 14.14
CA ALA A 479 3.41 -4.06 12.84
C ALA A 479 3.45 -5.58 12.55
N ALA A 480 3.75 -6.41 13.56
CA ALA A 480 3.80 -7.86 13.42
C ALA A 480 2.41 -8.46 13.12
N LEU A 481 1.39 -8.08 13.90
CA LEU A 481 0.00 -8.50 13.70
C LEU A 481 -0.54 -8.03 12.34
N PHE A 482 -0.21 -6.79 11.93
CA PHE A 482 -0.56 -6.29 10.60
C PHE A 482 0.16 -7.04 9.48
N ALA A 483 1.43 -7.43 9.65
CA ALA A 483 2.17 -8.20 8.64
C ALA A 483 1.57 -9.59 8.43
N VAL A 484 1.11 -10.25 9.50
CA VAL A 484 0.35 -11.52 9.43
C VAL A 484 -0.97 -11.32 8.68
N GLY A 485 -1.75 -10.29 9.03
CA GLY A 485 -3.01 -9.97 8.36
C GLY A 485 -2.83 -9.59 6.87
N ASP A 486 -1.79 -8.81 6.55
CA ASP A 486 -1.45 -8.42 5.18
C ASP A 486 -1.00 -9.63 4.33
N CYS A 487 -0.16 -10.51 4.88
CA CYS A 487 0.37 -11.66 4.12
C CYS A 487 -0.65 -12.81 3.94
N PHE A 488 -1.37 -13.16 5.02
CA PHE A 488 -2.24 -14.34 5.07
C PHE A 488 -3.75 -14.03 5.00
N GLY A 489 -4.16 -12.76 5.08
CA GLY A 489 -5.57 -12.36 4.98
C GLY A 489 -6.11 -12.20 3.56
N ALA A 490 -5.29 -12.40 2.54
CA ALA A 490 -5.67 -12.30 1.13
C ALA A 490 -6.44 -13.54 0.64
N ARG A 491 -7.34 -13.35 -0.34
CA ARG A 491 -8.05 -14.43 -1.03
C ARG A 491 -7.06 -15.45 -1.62
N GLY A 492 -7.33 -16.74 -1.41
CA GLY A 492 -6.45 -17.85 -1.82
C GLY A 492 -5.36 -18.21 -0.79
N ALA A 493 -5.28 -17.50 0.34
CA ALA A 493 -4.33 -17.79 1.41
C ALA A 493 -4.93 -18.63 2.56
N GLU A 494 -6.17 -19.10 2.45
CA GLU A 494 -6.98 -19.63 3.57
C GLU A 494 -6.30 -20.80 4.30
N LYS A 495 -5.60 -21.68 3.57
CA LYS A 495 -4.81 -22.78 4.16
C LYS A 495 -3.62 -22.26 4.99
N HIS A 496 -2.95 -21.21 4.53
CA HIS A 496 -1.81 -20.60 5.24
C HIS A 496 -2.31 -19.77 6.43
N ALA A 497 -3.45 -19.09 6.30
CA ALA A 497 -4.15 -18.41 7.38
C ALA A 497 -4.51 -19.39 8.52
N ARG A 498 -4.92 -20.63 8.21
CA ARG A 498 -5.13 -21.67 9.25
C ARG A 498 -3.86 -22.01 9.99
N ALA A 499 -2.79 -22.31 9.26
CA ALA A 499 -1.51 -22.65 9.89
C ALA A 499 -0.96 -21.53 10.78
N VAL A 500 -1.02 -20.26 10.33
CA VAL A 500 -0.50 -19.14 11.15
C VAL A 500 -1.36 -18.85 12.38
N ARG A 501 -2.69 -18.98 12.27
CA ARG A 501 -3.59 -18.78 13.42
C ARG A 501 -3.46 -19.86 14.49
N GLU A 502 -3.21 -21.11 14.12
CA GLU A 502 -2.97 -22.15 15.14
C GLU A 502 -1.66 -21.91 15.90
N LEU A 503 -0.61 -21.44 15.22
CA LEU A 503 0.64 -21.01 15.88
C LEU A 503 0.41 -19.79 16.78
N LEU A 504 -0.43 -18.85 16.36
CA LEU A 504 -0.73 -17.61 17.10
C LEU A 504 -1.87 -17.74 18.12
N ARG A 505 -2.56 -18.88 18.21
CA ARG A 505 -3.72 -19.07 19.10
C ARG A 505 -3.44 -18.65 20.54
N PRO A 506 -2.33 -19.06 21.20
CA PRO A 506 -2.03 -18.63 22.57
C PRO A 506 -1.88 -17.11 22.68
N VAL A 507 -1.17 -16.49 21.74
CA VAL A 507 -0.94 -15.03 21.70
C VAL A 507 -2.24 -14.26 21.48
N LEU A 508 -3.12 -14.74 20.59
CA LEU A 508 -4.40 -14.10 20.30
C LEU A 508 -5.39 -14.23 21.47
N ASP A 509 -5.45 -15.40 22.12
CA ASP A 509 -6.25 -15.58 23.34
C ASP A 509 -5.69 -14.75 24.51
N GLU A 510 -4.36 -14.69 24.71
CA GLU A 510 -3.72 -13.85 25.74
C GLU A 510 -4.05 -12.37 25.52
N LEU A 511 -3.76 -11.83 24.32
CA LEU A 511 -3.98 -10.41 24.02
C LEU A 511 -5.45 -10.00 24.21
N VAL A 512 -6.42 -10.82 23.76
CA VAL A 512 -7.85 -10.44 23.79
C VAL A 512 -8.50 -10.67 25.16
N ARG A 513 -8.01 -11.62 25.97
CA ARG A 513 -8.65 -12.00 27.25
C ARG A 513 -7.95 -11.49 28.50
N SER A 514 -6.73 -10.97 28.37
CA SER A 514 -6.00 -10.32 29.46
C SER A 514 -6.21 -8.81 29.44
N ASP A 515 -5.78 -8.13 30.51
CA ASP A 515 -5.87 -6.68 30.62
C ASP A 515 -4.86 -5.93 29.72
N LEU A 516 -4.00 -6.62 28.96
CA LEU A 516 -2.92 -6.05 28.14
C LEU A 516 -3.40 -5.00 27.11
N LEU A 517 -4.64 -5.11 26.64
CA LEU A 517 -5.22 -4.21 25.63
C LEU A 517 -6.15 -3.12 26.19
N THR A 518 -6.39 -3.10 27.50
CA THR A 518 -7.36 -2.17 28.12
C THR A 518 -6.93 -0.71 28.03
N ALA A 519 -5.64 -0.43 28.22
CA ALA A 519 -5.08 0.93 28.24
C ALA A 519 -5.08 1.60 26.86
N GLU A 520 -5.35 2.91 26.80
CA GLU A 520 -5.41 3.69 25.55
C GLU A 520 -4.15 3.55 24.69
N ARG A 521 -2.97 3.52 25.34
CA ARG A 521 -1.67 3.30 24.68
C ARG A 521 -1.57 1.98 23.92
N THR A 522 -2.29 0.92 24.32
CA THR A 522 -2.29 -0.40 23.67
C THR A 522 -3.47 -0.62 22.71
N TRP A 523 -4.43 0.30 22.62
CA TRP A 523 -5.53 0.24 21.64
C TRP A 523 -5.08 0.03 20.18
N PRO A 524 -3.94 0.57 19.69
CA PRO A 524 -3.44 0.22 18.36
C PRO A 524 -3.27 -1.29 18.18
N VAL A 525 -2.74 -2.01 19.18
CA VAL A 525 -2.60 -3.48 19.13
C VAL A 525 -3.96 -4.15 19.05
N ALA A 526 -4.96 -3.70 19.82
CA ALA A 526 -6.33 -4.21 19.74
C ALA A 526 -6.93 -4.05 18.32
N ARG A 527 -6.72 -2.89 17.68
CA ARG A 527 -7.09 -2.62 16.28
C ARG A 527 -6.39 -3.57 15.31
N ALA A 528 -5.12 -3.90 15.54
CA ALA A 528 -4.35 -4.85 14.72
C ALA A 528 -4.79 -6.32 14.92
N VAL A 529 -5.16 -6.71 16.15
CA VAL A 529 -5.76 -8.03 16.42
C VAL A 529 -7.10 -8.14 15.70
N ALA A 530 -8.00 -7.17 15.85
CA ALA A 530 -9.29 -7.15 15.15
C ALA A 530 -9.10 -7.19 13.61
N TYR A 531 -8.09 -6.49 13.06
CA TYR A 531 -7.72 -6.57 11.65
C TYR A 531 -7.29 -7.98 11.24
N LEU A 532 -6.33 -8.57 11.95
CA LEU A 532 -5.83 -9.93 11.70
C LEU A 532 -6.98 -10.95 11.70
N LEU A 533 -7.82 -10.93 12.74
CA LEU A 533 -8.94 -11.86 12.90
C LEU A 533 -9.97 -11.71 11.77
N THR A 534 -10.30 -10.47 11.37
CA THR A 534 -11.26 -10.20 10.28
C THR A 534 -10.82 -10.82 8.95
N PHE A 535 -9.55 -10.63 8.57
CA PHE A 535 -9.06 -11.08 7.27
C PHE A 535 -8.65 -12.55 7.26
N THR A 536 -8.18 -13.10 8.38
CA THR A 536 -7.83 -14.52 8.52
C THR A 536 -8.98 -15.42 9.01
N ALA A 537 -10.20 -14.89 9.11
CA ALA A 537 -11.43 -15.61 9.47
C ALA A 537 -11.67 -16.87 8.62
N GLN A 538 -12.26 -17.90 9.22
CA GLN A 538 -12.50 -19.20 8.58
C GLN A 538 -13.93 -19.69 8.78
N ALA A 539 -14.36 -20.55 7.87
CA ALA A 539 -15.60 -21.30 8.04
C ALA A 539 -15.53 -22.13 9.34
N ARG A 540 -16.71 -22.35 9.95
CA ARG A 540 -16.88 -23.14 11.18
C ARG A 540 -16.25 -24.54 11.07
N GLY A 541 -15.90 -25.10 12.22
CA GLY A 541 -15.37 -26.46 12.30
C GLY A 541 -16.37 -27.50 11.76
N GLY A 542 -15.86 -28.67 11.35
CA GLY A 542 -16.72 -29.78 10.89
C GLY A 542 -17.59 -30.39 11.99
N ASP A 543 -17.32 -30.03 13.25
CA ASP A 543 -18.09 -30.29 14.47
C ASP A 543 -19.14 -29.19 14.78
N GLY A 544 -19.22 -28.15 13.94
CA GLY A 544 -20.06 -26.97 14.15
C GLY A 544 -19.45 -25.91 15.08
N SER A 545 -18.21 -26.07 15.55
CA SER A 545 -17.55 -25.08 16.41
C SER A 545 -17.41 -23.71 15.74
N GLU A 546 -17.57 -22.65 16.53
CA GLU A 546 -17.30 -21.29 16.06
C GLU A 546 -15.81 -21.11 15.72
N ASP A 547 -15.54 -20.29 14.72
CA ASP A 547 -14.18 -19.92 14.37
C ASP A 547 -13.54 -19.07 15.48
N LEU A 548 -12.24 -19.25 15.74
CA LEU A 548 -11.51 -18.47 16.76
C LEU A 548 -11.66 -16.95 16.51
N ALA A 549 -11.65 -16.53 15.24
CA ALA A 549 -11.89 -15.14 14.89
C ALA A 549 -13.32 -14.69 15.27
N GLN A 550 -14.34 -15.52 15.04
CA GLN A 550 -15.72 -15.21 15.44
C GLN A 550 -15.83 -15.06 16.96
N THR A 551 -15.20 -15.95 17.74
CA THR A 551 -15.21 -15.87 19.21
C THR A 551 -14.47 -14.63 19.73
N LEU A 552 -13.26 -14.36 19.25
CA LEU A 552 -12.45 -13.23 19.74
C LEU A 552 -12.98 -11.87 19.25
N LEU A 553 -13.54 -11.77 18.05
CA LEU A 553 -14.19 -10.55 17.57
C LEU A 553 -15.44 -10.18 18.39
N LYS A 554 -16.18 -11.17 18.94
CA LYS A 554 -17.29 -10.88 19.88
C LYS A 554 -16.82 -10.24 21.19
N VAL A 555 -15.62 -10.59 21.66
CA VAL A 555 -15.01 -9.91 22.82
C VAL A 555 -14.59 -8.49 22.43
N LEU A 556 -13.90 -8.34 21.29
CA LEU A 556 -13.43 -7.04 20.80
C LEU A 556 -14.57 -6.09 20.36
N SER A 557 -15.78 -6.59 20.05
CA SER A 557 -16.96 -5.75 19.82
C SER A 557 -17.50 -5.07 21.10
N LEU A 558 -16.98 -5.43 22.27
CA LEU A 558 -17.27 -4.77 23.55
C LEU A 558 -16.10 -3.91 24.07
N HIS A 559 -15.01 -3.81 23.31
CA HIS A 559 -13.81 -3.06 23.68
C HIS A 559 -14.09 -1.55 23.80
N GLU A 560 -13.37 -0.84 24.68
CA GLU A 560 -13.57 0.60 24.95
C GLU A 560 -13.23 1.47 23.74
N ASP A 561 -12.07 1.22 23.11
CA ASP A 561 -11.68 1.82 21.83
C ASP A 561 -12.78 1.71 20.76
N ALA A 562 -13.32 2.85 20.34
CA ALA A 562 -14.39 2.91 19.36
C ALA A 562 -14.00 2.30 18.02
N VAL A 563 -12.73 2.38 17.62
CA VAL A 563 -12.25 1.87 16.32
C VAL A 563 -12.20 0.33 16.33
N THR A 564 -11.63 -0.27 17.39
CA THR A 564 -11.60 -1.72 17.62
C THR A 564 -13.03 -2.28 17.68
N ARG A 565 -13.92 -1.62 18.43
CA ARG A 565 -15.33 -1.97 18.50
C ARG A 565 -16.02 -1.93 17.14
N GLN A 566 -15.92 -0.81 16.42
CA GLN A 566 -16.56 -0.62 15.12
C GLN A 566 -16.05 -1.65 14.09
N LEU A 567 -14.74 -1.89 14.02
CA LEU A 567 -14.19 -2.92 13.12
C LEU A 567 -14.72 -4.31 13.47
N SER A 568 -14.77 -4.65 14.75
CA SER A 568 -15.19 -5.98 15.20
C SER A 568 -16.68 -6.24 14.95
N THR A 569 -17.54 -5.26 15.24
CA THR A 569 -18.97 -5.31 14.92
C THR A 569 -19.19 -5.44 13.40
N TRP A 570 -18.56 -4.59 12.60
CA TRP A 570 -18.65 -4.64 11.13
C TRP A 570 -18.19 -6.00 10.58
N ALA A 571 -17.09 -6.55 11.09
CA ALA A 571 -16.61 -7.87 10.71
C ALA A 571 -17.62 -8.98 11.07
N LEU A 572 -18.22 -8.94 12.27
CA LEU A 572 -19.22 -9.90 12.68
C LEU A 572 -20.49 -9.87 11.82
N GLU A 573 -20.91 -8.68 11.34
CA GLU A 573 -22.11 -8.50 10.51
C GLU A 573 -21.97 -9.10 9.10
N PHE A 574 -20.88 -8.80 8.37
CA PHE A 574 -20.74 -9.29 6.98
C PHE A 574 -19.96 -10.60 6.86
N ARG A 575 -18.87 -10.80 7.63
CA ARG A 575 -17.83 -11.79 7.31
C ARG A 575 -18.26 -13.22 7.60
N PHE A 576 -19.10 -13.44 8.60
CA PHE A 576 -19.59 -14.76 9.00
C PHE A 576 -21.04 -14.94 8.55
N ALA A 577 -21.34 -16.03 7.86
CA ALA A 577 -22.68 -16.37 7.43
C ALA A 577 -23.37 -17.35 8.38
N ASP A 578 -24.69 -17.41 8.35
CA ASP A 578 -25.51 -18.27 9.21
C ASP A 578 -25.22 -19.76 8.98
N ASP A 579 -24.90 -20.13 7.73
CA ASP A 579 -24.46 -21.46 7.31
C ASP A 579 -23.04 -21.83 7.79
N GLY A 580 -22.37 -20.94 8.53
CA GLY A 580 -21.02 -21.12 9.03
C GLY A 580 -19.92 -20.87 8.00
N SER A 581 -20.25 -20.44 6.78
CA SER A 581 -19.27 -20.03 5.78
C SER A 581 -18.72 -18.63 6.06
N VAL A 582 -17.61 -18.28 5.40
CA VAL A 582 -16.98 -16.96 5.50
C VAL A 582 -17.11 -16.20 4.19
N ARG A 583 -17.84 -15.09 4.23
CA ARG A 583 -18.22 -14.28 3.06
C ARG A 583 -17.03 -13.43 2.56
N PRO A 584 -16.80 -13.30 1.23
CA PRO A 584 -15.75 -12.43 0.70
C PRO A 584 -15.94 -10.96 1.09
N LEU A 585 -14.85 -10.18 1.12
CA LEU A 585 -14.89 -8.75 1.48
C LEU A 585 -15.90 -7.93 0.65
N LEU A 586 -16.13 -8.31 -0.61
CA LEU A 586 -17.10 -7.66 -1.48
C LEU A 586 -18.55 -7.75 -1.00
N ASP A 587 -18.90 -8.70 -0.11
CA ASP A 587 -20.23 -8.73 0.50
C ASP A 587 -20.48 -7.58 1.50
N ALA A 588 -19.42 -6.97 2.04
CA ALA A 588 -19.54 -5.77 2.87
C ALA A 588 -20.18 -4.58 2.12
N ALA A 589 -20.10 -4.55 0.78
CA ALA A 589 -20.78 -3.53 -0.04
C ALA A 589 -22.30 -3.51 0.18
N ARG A 590 -22.89 -4.65 0.53
CA ARG A 590 -24.35 -4.78 0.76
C ARG A 590 -24.82 -4.07 2.03
N LEU A 591 -23.92 -3.83 2.99
CA LEU A 591 -24.21 -3.03 4.19
C LEU A 591 -24.31 -1.53 3.84
N ASP A 592 -23.54 -1.06 2.84
CA ASP A 592 -23.53 0.33 2.35
C ASP A 592 -24.67 0.65 1.37
N ASP A 593 -25.40 -0.37 0.91
CA ASP A 593 -26.57 -0.25 0.01
C ASP A 593 -27.91 -0.21 0.79
N GLY A 594 -27.88 -0.39 2.11
CA GLY A 594 -29.02 -0.05 2.98
C GLY A 594 -29.17 1.46 3.07
N GLU A 595 -30.37 1.99 2.77
CA GLU A 595 -30.68 3.38 3.12
C GLU A 595 -30.49 3.56 4.63
N PRO A 596 -29.73 4.58 5.07
CA PRO A 596 -29.69 4.91 6.48
C PRO A 596 -31.05 5.48 6.90
N GLN A 597 -31.87 4.66 7.55
CA GLN A 597 -32.98 5.14 8.37
C GLN A 597 -32.39 5.86 9.59
N PHE A 598 -32.12 7.15 9.41
CA PHE A 598 -31.99 8.11 10.50
C PHE A 598 -33.22 9.03 10.44
N ASP A 599 -34.13 8.84 11.40
CA ASP A 599 -35.01 9.91 11.90
C ASP A 599 -34.18 10.96 12.66
#